data_AF-A0A968IIY0-F1
#
_entry.id   AF-A0A968IIY0-F1
#
_cell.length_a   1.000
_cell.length_b   1.000
_cell.length_c   1.000
_cell.angle_alpha   90.00
_cell.angle_beta   90.00
_cell.angle_gamma   90.00
#
_symmetry.space_group_name_H-M   'P 1'
#
loop_
_entity.id
_entity.type
_entity.pdbx_description
1 polymer ?
#
loop_
_entity_poly.entity_id
_entity_poly.type
_entity_poly.pdbx_seq_one_letter_code
_entity_poly.pdbx_strand_id
1 'polypeptide(L)'
;MVLEGIDVSVYQGNIDWATVASQGIYYGFAKATEGASTTDPAFAKNWAGMKSVGLVRGAYHFFGQVKIQPCRLITFADDQKATMNRLICRLF
;
A
#
# COMPACT_ATOMS: atom_id res chain seq x y z
N MET A 1 -7.44 12.18 -22.37
CA MET A 1 -8.11 12.32 -21.06
C MET A 1 -7.15 11.78 -20.02
N VAL A 2 -6.86 12.55 -18.98
CA VAL A 2 -5.94 12.14 -17.89
C VAL A 2 -6.79 11.63 -16.74
N LEU A 3 -6.36 10.54 -16.11
CA LEU A 3 -7.02 9.99 -14.93
C LEU A 3 -6.23 10.45 -13.70
N GLU A 4 -6.89 11.16 -12.80
CA GLU A 4 -6.26 11.65 -11.58
C GLU A 4 -6.31 10.59 -10.48
N GLY A 5 -5.21 10.49 -9.74
CA GLY A 5 -5.05 9.53 -8.66
C GLY A 5 -4.11 10.03 -7.57
N ILE A 6 -4.20 9.40 -6.40
CA ILE A 6 -3.40 9.77 -5.23
C ILE A 6 -2.62 8.58 -4.68
N ASP A 7 -1.47 8.84 -4.06
CA ASP A 7 -0.79 7.86 -3.23
C ASP A 7 -0.82 8.27 -1.76
N VAL A 8 -0.99 7.28 -0.88
CA VAL A 8 -1.21 7.50 0.55
C VAL A 8 -0.43 6.49 1.38
N SER A 9 -0.04 6.93 2.56
CA SER A 9 0.70 6.17 3.56
C SER A 9 0.29 6.66 4.96
N VAL A 10 0.95 6.15 6.00
CA VAL A 10 0.81 6.66 7.37
C VAL A 10 1.06 8.17 7.49
N TYR A 11 1.92 8.75 6.62
CA TYR A 11 2.30 10.16 6.71
C TYR A 11 1.16 11.13 6.41
N GLN A 12 0.15 10.70 5.64
CA GLN A 12 -1.03 11.50 5.33
C GLN A 12 -2.05 11.51 6.50
N GLY A 13 -1.88 10.65 7.50
CA GLY A 13 -2.76 10.62 8.68
C GLY A 13 -4.18 10.17 8.36
N ASN A 14 -5.17 10.90 8.87
CA ASN A 14 -6.59 10.56 8.69
C ASN A 14 -7.14 11.21 7.41
N ILE A 15 -7.46 10.38 6.41
CA ILE A 15 -7.98 10.84 5.12
C ILE A 15 -9.51 10.71 5.09
N ASP A 16 -10.19 11.77 4.68
CA ASP A 16 -11.61 11.73 4.34
C ASP A 16 -11.79 11.31 2.87
N TRP A 17 -12.07 10.02 2.69
CA TRP A 17 -12.25 9.41 1.38
C TRP A 17 -13.48 9.91 0.62
N ALA A 18 -14.50 10.43 1.30
CA ALA A 18 -15.68 10.98 0.63
C ALA A 18 -15.33 12.29 -0.07
N THR A 19 -14.57 13.15 0.62
CA THR A 19 -14.04 14.38 0.03
C THR A 19 -13.11 14.08 -1.15
N VAL A 20 -12.21 13.10 -1.01
CA VAL A 20 -11.31 12.65 -2.10
C VAL A 20 -12.08 12.20 -3.33
N ALA A 21 -13.14 11.39 -3.16
CA ALA A 21 -13.97 10.96 -4.28
C ALA A 21 -14.70 12.14 -4.96
N SER A 22 -15.17 13.12 -4.16
CA SER A 22 -15.85 14.31 -4.70
C SER A 22 -14.92 15.25 -5.50
N GLN A 23 -13.60 15.16 -5.29
CA GLN A 23 -12.59 15.95 -6.00
C GLN A 23 -12.21 15.38 -7.37
N GLY A 24 -12.86 14.29 -7.82
CA GLY A 24 -12.58 13.69 -9.13
C GLY A 24 -11.34 12.78 -9.12
N ILE A 25 -11.00 12.20 -7.98
CA ILE A 25 -9.95 11.18 -7.87
C ILE A 25 -10.56 9.80 -8.20
N TYR A 26 -9.94 9.09 -9.13
CA TYR A 26 -10.48 7.81 -9.63
C TYR A 26 -9.74 6.59 -9.10
N TYR A 27 -8.45 6.74 -8.77
CA TYR A 27 -7.64 5.67 -8.21
C TYR A 27 -6.73 6.12 -7.08
N GLY A 28 -6.40 5.20 -6.18
CA GLY A 28 -5.54 5.43 -5.04
C GLY A 28 -4.54 4.30 -4.83
N PHE A 29 -3.31 4.63 -4.47
CA PHE A 29 -2.29 3.66 -4.08
C PHE A 29 -1.98 3.79 -2.59
N ALA A 30 -2.19 2.73 -1.80
CA ALA A 30 -1.82 2.72 -0.39
C ALA A 30 -0.48 2.00 -0.16
N LYS A 31 0.41 2.61 0.62
CA LYS A 31 1.62 1.96 1.11
C LYS A 31 1.22 0.78 1.97
N ALA A 32 1.65 -0.42 1.59
CA ALA A 32 1.40 -1.63 2.37
C ALA A 32 2.58 -1.93 3.28
N THR A 33 3.80 -1.86 2.75
CA THR A 33 5.00 -2.35 3.43
C THR A 33 6.22 -1.51 3.07
N GLU A 34 7.24 -1.58 3.93
CA GLU A 34 8.53 -0.91 3.79
C GLU A 34 9.67 -1.86 4.19
N GLY A 35 10.65 -2.02 3.30
CA GLY A 35 11.83 -2.85 3.54
C GLY A 35 11.49 -4.33 3.70
N ALA A 36 12.12 -5.03 4.65
CA ALA A 36 11.95 -6.48 4.79
C ALA A 36 10.75 -6.87 5.68
N SER A 37 10.34 -6.04 6.63
CA SER A 37 9.41 -6.49 7.68
C SER A 37 8.46 -5.42 8.23
N THR A 38 8.53 -4.18 7.73
CA THR A 38 7.68 -3.10 8.25
C THR A 38 6.38 -3.06 7.43
N THR A 39 5.24 -3.15 8.11
CA THR A 39 3.92 -2.93 7.49
C THR A 39 3.44 -1.53 7.86
N ASP A 40 2.83 -0.82 6.92
CA ASP A 40 2.25 0.48 7.19
C ASP A 40 0.97 0.32 8.04
N PRO A 41 0.88 0.94 9.22
CA PRO A 41 -0.27 0.79 10.11
C PRO A 41 -1.56 1.42 9.54
N ALA A 42 -1.46 2.40 8.64
CA ALA A 42 -2.59 3.05 8.00
C ALA A 42 -3.11 2.28 6.78
N PHE A 43 -2.40 1.24 6.32
CA PHE A 43 -2.76 0.49 5.11
C PHE A 43 -4.19 -0.06 5.16
N ALA A 44 -4.56 -0.78 6.22
CA ALA A 44 -5.88 -1.41 6.33
C ALA A 44 -7.02 -0.37 6.32
N LYS A 45 -6.80 0.77 6.97
CA LYS A 45 -7.77 1.87 7.02
C LYS A 45 -7.93 2.55 5.66
N ASN A 46 -6.83 2.89 5.01
CA ASN A 46 -6.84 3.50 3.69
C ASN A 46 -7.43 2.55 2.65
N TRP A 47 -7.10 1.27 2.74
CA TRP A 47 -7.63 0.22 1.88
C TRP A 47 -9.15 0.09 1.99
N ALA A 48 -9.68 0.04 3.21
CA ALA A 48 -11.11 -0.02 3.46
C ALA A 48 -11.83 1.27 3.03
N GLY A 49 -11.24 2.43 3.34
CA GLY A 49 -11.77 3.74 2.98
C GLY A 49 -11.90 3.93 1.47
N MET A 50 -10.87 3.58 0.69
CA MET A 50 -10.96 3.61 -0.78
C MET A 50 -12.06 2.68 -1.32
N LYS A 51 -12.28 1.52 -0.69
CA LYS A 51 -13.36 0.59 -1.08
C LYS A 51 -14.73 1.20 -0.88
N SER A 52 -14.94 1.88 0.25
CA SER A 52 -16.26 2.36 0.64
C SER A 52 -16.78 3.46 -0.28
N VAL A 53 -15.87 4.20 -0.93
CA VAL A 53 -16.21 5.26 -1.90
C VAL A 53 -16.04 4.83 -3.36
N GLY A 54 -15.72 3.55 -3.61
CA GLY A 54 -15.67 2.98 -4.96
C GLY A 54 -14.43 3.35 -5.79
N LEU A 55 -13.34 3.82 -5.17
CA LEU A 55 -12.09 4.08 -5.90
C LEU A 55 -11.40 2.78 -6.32
N VAL A 56 -10.75 2.81 -7.50
CA VAL A 56 -9.78 1.78 -7.87
C VAL A 56 -8.59 1.88 -6.93
N ARG A 57 -8.21 0.79 -6.29
CA ARG A 57 -7.20 0.80 -5.22
C ARG A 57 -6.06 -0.18 -5.52
N GLY A 58 -4.84 0.32 -5.40
CA GLY A 58 -3.61 -0.44 -5.49
C GLY A 58 -2.83 -0.39 -4.18
N ALA A 59 -1.90 -1.32 -4.02
CA ALA A 59 -0.98 -1.36 -2.91
C ALA A 59 0.44 -1.28 -3.43
N TYR A 60 1.31 -0.54 -2.75
CA TYR A 60 2.73 -0.45 -3.11
C TYR A 60 3.64 -0.82 -1.94
N HIS A 61 4.84 -1.29 -2.29
CA HIS A 61 5.92 -1.58 -1.36
C HIS A 61 7.01 -0.52 -1.48
N PHE A 62 7.42 0.07 -0.37
CA PHE A 62 8.55 1.00 -0.35
C PHE A 62 9.86 0.23 -0.21
N PHE A 63 10.69 0.30 -1.25
CA PHE A 63 12.00 -0.35 -1.25
C PHE A 63 12.95 0.36 -0.30
N GLY A 64 13.13 -0.21 0.90
CA GLY A 64 14.11 0.22 1.88
C GLY A 64 15.41 -0.59 1.80
N GLN A 65 16.48 -0.10 2.43
CA GLN A 65 17.75 -0.84 2.49
C GLN A 65 17.53 -2.21 3.15
N VAL A 66 17.68 -3.27 2.36
CA VAL A 66 17.74 -4.63 2.87
C VAL A 66 19.06 -4.79 3.61
N LYS A 67 19.02 -4.99 4.93
CA LYS A 67 20.20 -5.42 5.67
C LYS A 67 20.56 -6.82 5.19
N ILE A 68 21.56 -6.92 4.32
CA ILE A 68 22.21 -8.18 3.96
C ILE A 68 22.79 -8.81 5.23
N GLN A 69 22.01 -9.69 5.85
CA GLN A 69 22.54 -10.62 6.85
C GLN A 69 23.26 -11.73 6.08
N PRO A 70 24.56 -11.95 6.32
CA PRO A 70 25.42 -12.79 5.47
C PRO A 70 25.03 -14.27 5.41
N CYS A 71 24.06 -14.74 6.22
CA CYS A 71 23.72 -16.16 6.34
C CYS A 71 22.37 -16.57 5.74
N ARG A 72 21.61 -15.68 5.08
CA ARG A 72 20.33 -16.05 4.45
C ARG A 72 20.22 -15.43 3.06
N LEU A 73 20.52 -16.22 2.03
CA LEU A 73 20.28 -15.86 0.64
C LEU A 73 18.78 -15.94 0.35
N ILE A 74 17.99 -15.02 0.93
CA ILE A 74 16.61 -14.80 0.52
C ILE A 74 16.67 -13.94 -0.75
N THR A 75 16.39 -14.56 -1.88
CA THR A 75 16.16 -13.92 -3.16
C THR A 75 15.15 -12.79 -2.98
N PHE A 76 15.59 -11.56 -3.25
CA PHE A 76 14.85 -10.30 -3.06
C PHE A 76 13.43 -10.31 -3.65
N ALA A 77 13.18 -11.09 -4.69
CA ALA A 77 11.87 -11.21 -5.33
C ALA A 77 10.88 -12.09 -4.53
N ASP A 78 11.36 -13.06 -3.77
CA ASP A 78 10.51 -14.05 -3.11
C ASP A 78 9.86 -13.50 -1.82
N ASP A 79 10.59 -12.69 -1.05
CA ASP A 79 10.06 -12.07 0.17
C ASP A 79 9.06 -10.95 -0.13
N GLN A 80 9.31 -10.19 -1.20
CA GLN A 80 8.42 -9.13 -1.70
C GLN A 80 7.09 -9.70 -2.15
N LYS A 81 7.12 -10.75 -2.98
CA LYS A 81 5.90 -11.40 -3.47
C LYS A 81 5.18 -12.14 -2.35
N ALA A 82 5.90 -12.79 -1.43
CA ALA A 82 5.30 -13.49 -0.31
C ALA A 82 4.64 -12.55 0.70
N THR A 83 5.27 -11.42 1.06
CA THR A 83 4.71 -10.48 2.04
C THR A 83 3.55 -9.68 1.43
N MET A 84 3.69 -9.19 0.19
CA MET A 84 2.60 -8.53 -0.51
C MET A 84 1.42 -9.48 -0.77
N ASN A 85 1.66 -10.70 -1.27
CA ASN A 85 0.58 -11.67 -1.47
C ASN A 85 -0.06 -12.09 -0.14
N ARG A 86 0.72 -12.27 0.94
CA ARG A 86 0.14 -12.60 2.25
C ARG A 86 -0.73 -11.46 2.78
N LEU A 87 -0.33 -10.20 2.65
CA LEU A 87 -1.13 -9.06 3.12
C LEU A 87 -2.36 -8.80 2.25
N ILE A 88 -2.19 -8.82 0.93
CA ILE A 88 -3.29 -8.65 -0.03
C ILE A 88 -4.30 -9.78 0.15
N CYS A 89 -3.89 -11.05 0.13
CA CYS A 89 -4.80 -12.19 0.28
C CYS A 89 -5.44 -12.33 1.67
N ARG A 90 -4.95 -11.65 2.72
CA ARG A 90 -5.59 -11.65 4.06
C ARG A 90 -6.63 -10.56 4.23
N LEU A 91 -6.64 -9.57 3.33
CA LEU A 91 -7.55 -8.41 3.35
C LEU A 91 -8.64 -8.51 2.26
N PHE A 92 -8.67 -9.62 1.53
CA PHE A 92 -9.75 -10.08 0.67
C PHE A 92 -10.39 -11.32 1.30
#